data_AF-A0A9Q4KQ19-F1
#
_entry.id   AF-A0A9Q4KQ19-F1
#
_cell.length_a   1.000
_cell.length_b   1.000
_cell.length_c   1.000
_cell.angle_alpha   90.00
_cell.angle_beta   90.00
_cell.angle_gamma   90.00
#
_symmetry.space_group_name_H-M   'P 1'
#
loop_
_entity.id
_entity.type
_entity.pdbx_description
1 polymer ?
#
loop_
_entity_poly.entity_id
_entity_poly.type
_entity_poly.pdbx_seq_one_letter_code
_entity_poly.pdbx_strand_id
1 'polypeptide(L)'
;MKFGFLVGGGEFVPSVFKEFSKEEIRLFFLVFYNAFAKDDFKIPLKYAKLANSLEEIFLLYIADFLPKNSTCKISNKIYEEHASKNYSFLLSTPKDSVAKIIKMIYYKNLKGLVFEADFMFKNYVFNKIYNIHMGKNIFIKDEILYLKKPNNGYLCVMPCFNKFDLKEKDLQEKINFAFSLSNQLHEIYIVLPRQKGFCRHLQIQGSILDGKKSIKLVPYSITNKIIQRS
;
A
#
# COMPACT_ATOMS: atom_id res chain seq x y z
N MET A 1 -7.16 9.29 3.88
CA MET A 1 -6.35 10.15 2.97
C MET A 1 -6.28 9.45 1.63
N LYS A 2 -6.49 10.14 0.51
CA LYS A 2 -6.45 9.52 -0.82
C LYS A 2 -5.03 9.42 -1.36
N PHE A 3 -4.75 8.35 -2.11
CA PHE A 3 -3.51 8.18 -2.88
C PHE A 3 -3.83 7.61 -4.26
N GLY A 4 -3.40 8.27 -5.33
CA GLY A 4 -3.67 7.84 -6.70
C GLY A 4 -3.84 8.99 -7.67
N PHE A 5 -4.56 8.78 -8.76
CA PHE A 5 -4.73 9.77 -9.83
C PHE A 5 -6.13 9.71 -10.45
N LEU A 6 -6.53 10.83 -11.04
CA LEU A 6 -7.61 10.92 -12.02
C LEU A 6 -7.01 11.12 -13.40
N VAL A 7 -7.54 10.44 -14.41
CA VAL A 7 -7.06 10.57 -15.80
C VAL A 7 -7.17 12.02 -16.24
N GLY A 8 -6.02 12.65 -16.52
CA GLY A 8 -5.94 14.09 -16.85
C GLY A 8 -6.39 15.05 -15.74
N GLY A 9 -6.80 14.55 -14.57
CA GLY A 9 -7.36 15.32 -13.45
C GLY A 9 -6.39 15.53 -12.28
N GLY A 10 -5.17 15.01 -12.39
CA GLY A 10 -4.10 15.20 -11.40
C GLY A 10 -3.97 14.06 -10.39
N GLU A 11 -3.08 14.28 -9.41
CA GLU A 11 -2.64 13.27 -8.45
C GLU A 11 -3.08 13.62 -7.02
N PHE A 12 -3.43 12.58 -6.27
CA PHE A 12 -3.67 12.63 -4.84
C PHE A 12 -2.44 12.06 -4.15
N VAL A 13 -1.68 12.90 -3.44
CA VAL A 13 -0.50 12.47 -2.68
C VAL A 13 -0.76 12.70 -1.19
N PRO A 14 -0.69 11.65 -0.35
CA PRO A 14 -0.85 11.81 1.10
C PRO A 14 0.17 12.76 1.71
N SER A 15 -0.24 13.51 2.74
CA SER A 15 0.62 14.50 3.40
C SER A 15 1.91 13.90 3.97
N VAL A 16 1.87 12.65 4.44
CA VAL A 16 3.03 11.90 4.95
C VAL A 16 4.13 11.69 3.91
N PHE A 17 3.80 11.82 2.61
CA PHE A 17 4.74 11.66 1.51
C PHE A 17 5.11 12.96 0.79
N LYS A 18 4.55 14.11 1.19
CA LYS A 18 4.75 15.39 0.48
C LYS A 18 6.19 15.86 0.41
N GLU A 19 7.04 15.44 1.35
CA GLU A 19 8.45 15.85 1.40
C GLU A 19 9.39 14.93 0.62
N PHE A 20 8.88 13.85 0.03
CA PHE A 20 9.66 12.95 -0.81
C PHE A 20 9.72 13.43 -2.26
N SER A 21 10.72 12.96 -3.00
CA SER A 21 10.81 13.22 -4.44
C SER A 21 9.62 12.61 -5.18
N LYS A 22 9.30 13.15 -6.37
CA LYS A 22 8.23 12.60 -7.22
C LYS A 22 8.48 11.12 -7.57
N GLU A 23 9.73 10.74 -7.79
CA GLU A 23 10.11 9.35 -8.07
C GLU A 23 9.80 8.44 -6.87
N GLU A 24 10.20 8.83 -5.66
CA GLU A 24 9.89 8.08 -4.46
C GLU A 24 8.38 7.95 -4.24
N ILE A 25 7.61 9.01 -4.48
CA ILE A 25 6.15 8.98 -4.38
C ILE A 25 5.55 7.97 -5.37
N ARG A 26 6.01 7.95 -6.63
CA ARG A 26 5.58 6.96 -7.63
C ARG A 26 5.94 5.53 -7.22
N LEU A 27 7.14 5.33 -6.69
CA LEU A 27 7.57 4.03 -6.17
C LEU A 27 6.71 3.59 -4.98
N PHE A 28 6.40 4.49 -4.04
CA PHE A 28 5.56 4.19 -2.89
C PHE A 28 4.15 3.80 -3.31
N PHE A 29 3.55 4.59 -4.21
CA PHE A 29 2.25 4.28 -4.78
C PHE A 29 2.24 2.89 -5.42
N LEU A 30 3.21 2.61 -6.29
CA LEU A 30 3.21 1.36 -7.04
C LEU A 30 3.50 0.14 -6.15
N VAL A 31 4.37 0.28 -5.14
CA VAL A 31 4.58 -0.79 -4.15
C VAL A 31 3.30 -1.08 -3.35
N PHE A 32 2.59 -0.03 -2.93
CA PHE A 32 1.33 -0.17 -2.20
C PHE A 32 0.24 -0.79 -3.08
N TYR A 33 0.09 -0.31 -4.30
CA TYR A 33 -0.81 -0.88 -5.30
C TYR A 33 -0.50 -2.36 -5.53
N ASN A 34 0.75 -2.73 -5.80
CA ASN A 34 1.15 -4.12 -6.07
C ASN A 34 0.99 -5.04 -4.86
N ALA A 35 1.09 -4.51 -3.64
CA ALA A 35 0.85 -5.31 -2.45
C ALA A 35 -0.62 -5.71 -2.33
N PHE A 36 -1.55 -4.89 -2.82
CA PHE A 36 -2.98 -5.17 -2.82
C PHE A 36 -3.45 -5.90 -4.10
N ALA A 37 -2.83 -5.60 -5.25
CA ALA A 37 -3.21 -6.13 -6.54
C ALA A 37 -3.00 -7.66 -6.64
N LYS A 38 -3.94 -8.35 -7.28
CA LYS A 38 -3.73 -9.73 -7.76
C LYS A 38 -2.62 -9.75 -8.81
N ASP A 39 -2.00 -10.91 -9.02
CA ASP A 39 -0.83 -11.04 -9.89
C ASP A 39 -1.06 -10.49 -11.30
N ASP A 40 -2.22 -10.75 -11.91
CA ASP A 40 -2.61 -10.22 -13.23
C ASP A 40 -2.72 -8.69 -13.33
N PHE A 41 -2.76 -7.99 -12.19
CA PHE A 41 -2.87 -6.54 -12.11
C PHE A 41 -1.57 -5.87 -11.66
N LYS A 42 -0.55 -6.64 -11.25
CA LYS A 42 0.71 -6.08 -10.76
C LYS A 42 1.52 -5.48 -11.91
N ILE A 43 2.11 -4.32 -11.65
CA ILE A 43 2.94 -3.59 -12.62
C ILE A 43 4.39 -3.59 -12.14
N PRO A 44 5.38 -3.94 -12.98
CA PRO A 44 6.79 -3.88 -12.62
C PRO A 44 7.25 -2.49 -12.13
N LEU A 45 8.08 -2.44 -11.09
CA LEU A 45 8.48 -1.16 -10.48
C LEU A 45 9.32 -0.27 -11.40
N LYS A 46 9.92 -0.81 -12.47
CA LYS A 46 10.62 -0.02 -13.49
C LYS A 46 9.75 1.10 -14.06
N TYR A 47 8.42 0.88 -14.17
CA TYR A 47 7.51 1.90 -14.70
C TYR A 47 7.35 3.10 -13.77
N ALA A 48 7.48 2.94 -12.45
CA ALA A 48 7.51 4.07 -11.52
C ALA A 48 8.76 4.94 -11.65
N LYS A 49 9.89 4.35 -12.08
CA LYS A 49 11.14 5.08 -12.33
C LYS A 49 11.10 5.83 -13.66
N LEU A 50 10.50 5.23 -14.68
CA LEU A 50 10.40 5.80 -16.03
C LEU A 50 9.30 6.88 -16.16
N ALA A 51 8.19 6.71 -15.45
CA ALA A 51 7.07 7.64 -15.51
C ALA A 51 7.40 8.98 -14.86
N ASN A 52 6.68 10.03 -15.25
CA ASN A 52 6.69 11.36 -14.64
C ASN A 52 5.52 11.57 -13.67
N SER A 53 4.45 10.80 -13.83
CA SER A 53 3.24 10.82 -12.98
C SER A 53 2.79 9.41 -12.57
N LEU A 54 1.88 9.32 -11.60
CA LEU A 54 1.21 8.08 -11.18
C LEU A 54 0.38 7.47 -12.31
N GLU A 55 -0.28 8.30 -13.12
CA GLU A 55 -1.04 7.87 -14.29
C GLU A 55 -0.11 7.22 -15.33
N GLU A 56 1.01 7.88 -15.61
CA GLU A 56 1.95 7.45 -16.65
C GLU A 56 2.59 6.09 -16.36
N ILE A 57 2.68 5.67 -15.09
CA ILE A 57 3.08 4.30 -14.73
C ILE A 57 2.24 3.26 -15.48
N PHE A 58 0.93 3.46 -15.50
CA PHE A 58 0.00 2.53 -16.12
C PHE A 58 -0.02 2.69 -17.64
N LEU A 59 0.09 3.93 -18.13
CA LEU A 59 0.14 4.18 -19.58
C LEU A 59 1.36 3.52 -20.23
N LEU A 60 2.54 3.65 -19.61
CA LEU A 60 3.75 2.99 -20.10
C LEU A 60 3.62 1.47 -20.05
N TYR A 61 3.08 0.90 -18.98
CA TYR A 61 2.82 -0.54 -18.89
C TYR A 61 1.84 -1.02 -19.97
N ILE A 62 0.73 -0.30 -20.16
CA ILE A 62 -0.26 -0.63 -21.18
C ILE A 62 0.39 -0.57 -22.57
N ALA A 63 1.16 0.46 -22.88
CA ALA A 63 1.81 0.61 -24.18
C ALA A 63 2.80 -0.53 -24.48
N ASP A 64 3.61 -0.94 -23.51
CA ASP A 64 4.60 -2.01 -23.68
C ASP A 64 3.98 -3.40 -23.89
N PHE A 65 2.80 -3.64 -23.30
CA PHE A 65 2.17 -4.96 -23.28
C PHE A 65 0.87 -5.03 -24.09
N LEU A 66 0.48 -3.96 -24.78
CA LEU A 66 -0.73 -3.95 -25.61
C LEU A 66 -0.58 -5.00 -26.72
N PRO A 67 -1.42 -6.06 -26.73
CA PRO A 67 -1.29 -7.09 -27.74
C PRO A 67 -1.84 -6.57 -29.07
N LYS A 68 -1.24 -7.00 -30.18
CA LYS A 68 -1.78 -6.70 -31.52
C LYS A 68 -3.14 -7.38 -31.74
N ASN A 69 -3.31 -8.60 -31.23
CA ASN A 69 -4.55 -9.37 -31.27
C ASN A 69 -4.63 -10.29 -30.03
N SER A 70 -5.78 -10.30 -29.35
CA SER A 70 -6.11 -11.28 -28.32
C SER A 70 -7.02 -12.36 -28.88
N THR A 71 -6.94 -13.57 -28.32
CA THR A 71 -7.92 -14.64 -28.59
C THR A 71 -9.25 -14.39 -27.88
N CYS A 72 -9.30 -13.44 -26.94
CA CYS A 72 -10.50 -13.06 -26.21
C CYS A 72 -11.22 -11.88 -26.88
N LYS A 73 -12.45 -12.11 -27.37
CA LYS A 73 -13.31 -11.07 -27.96
C LYS A 73 -13.53 -9.86 -27.03
N ILE A 74 -13.70 -10.09 -25.73
CA ILE A 74 -13.90 -9.02 -24.75
C ILE A 74 -12.62 -8.18 -24.60
N SER A 75 -11.45 -8.81 -24.55
CA SER A 75 -10.17 -8.09 -24.50
C SER A 75 -9.97 -7.23 -25.75
N ASN A 76 -10.21 -7.79 -26.95
CA ASN A 76 -10.08 -7.03 -28.22
C ASN A 76 -10.97 -5.80 -28.24
N LYS A 77 -12.23 -5.93 -27.81
CA LYS A 77 -13.14 -4.78 -27.73
C LYS A 77 -12.59 -3.67 -26.82
N ILE A 78 -12.01 -4.04 -25.67
CA ILE A 78 -11.40 -3.06 -24.76
C ILE A 78 -10.19 -2.36 -25.41
N TYR A 79 -9.39 -3.07 -26.20
CA TYR A 79 -8.26 -2.47 -26.92
C TYR A 79 -8.72 -1.52 -28.02
N GLU A 80 -9.74 -1.90 -28.79
CA GLU A 80 -10.36 -1.02 -29.80
C GLU A 80 -10.90 0.26 -29.16
N GLU A 81 -11.66 0.13 -28.06
CA GLU A 81 -12.20 1.25 -27.29
C GLU A 81 -11.09 2.15 -26.69
N HIS A 82 -9.99 1.55 -26.25
CA HIS A 82 -8.82 2.29 -25.77
C HIS A 82 -8.14 3.08 -26.89
N ALA A 83 -7.96 2.46 -28.06
CA ALA A 83 -7.39 3.12 -29.24
C ALA A 83 -8.25 4.29 -29.71
N SER A 84 -9.59 4.14 -29.68
CA SER A 84 -10.54 5.20 -30.03
C SER A 84 -10.83 6.19 -28.90
N LYS A 85 -10.27 5.96 -27.70
CA LYS A 85 -10.55 6.72 -26.46
C LYS A 85 -12.06 6.78 -26.10
N ASN A 86 -12.84 5.78 -26.54
CA ASN A 86 -14.28 5.69 -26.29
C ASN A 86 -14.58 4.49 -25.40
N TYR A 87 -14.69 4.72 -24.09
CA TYR A 87 -14.74 3.67 -23.08
C TYR A 87 -16.19 3.29 -22.73
N SER A 88 -16.75 2.33 -23.48
CA SER A 88 -18.11 1.79 -23.30
C SER A 88 -18.07 0.35 -22.78
N PHE A 89 -17.48 0.17 -21.61
CA PHE A 89 -17.19 -1.17 -21.11
C PHE A 89 -18.45 -1.97 -20.72
N LEU A 90 -18.45 -3.24 -21.10
CA LEU A 90 -19.41 -4.24 -20.62
C LEU A 90 -19.04 -4.70 -19.20
N LEU A 91 -20.02 -5.17 -18.43
CA LEU A 91 -19.77 -5.76 -17.11
C LEU A 91 -18.87 -7.00 -17.19
N SER A 92 -18.80 -7.67 -18.33
CA SER A 92 -17.99 -8.86 -18.58
C SER A 92 -16.49 -8.64 -18.32
N THR A 93 -15.84 -9.63 -17.69
CA THR A 93 -14.41 -9.56 -17.32
C THR A 93 -13.52 -10.02 -18.48
N PRO A 94 -12.55 -9.21 -18.95
CA PRO A 94 -11.59 -9.64 -19.95
C PRO A 94 -10.63 -10.70 -19.42
N LYS A 95 -10.03 -11.50 -20.32
CA LYS A 95 -9.03 -12.50 -19.94
C LYS A 95 -7.65 -11.88 -19.74
N ASP A 96 -7.27 -10.98 -20.62
CA ASP A 96 -5.93 -10.40 -20.69
C ASP A 96 -5.67 -9.43 -19.54
N SER A 97 -4.47 -9.46 -18.97
CA SER A 97 -4.03 -8.55 -17.89
C SER A 97 -4.12 -7.08 -18.28
N VAL A 98 -3.66 -6.72 -19.48
CA VAL A 98 -3.67 -5.33 -19.97
C VAL A 98 -5.10 -4.83 -20.14
N ALA A 99 -5.99 -5.62 -20.74
CA ALA A 99 -7.41 -5.26 -20.84
C ALA A 99 -8.08 -5.10 -19.46
N LYS A 100 -7.72 -5.94 -18.48
CA LYS A 100 -8.20 -5.79 -17.09
C LYS A 100 -7.77 -4.46 -16.48
N ILE A 101 -6.52 -4.04 -16.69
CA ILE A 101 -5.98 -2.76 -16.19
C ILE A 101 -6.64 -1.57 -16.89
N ILE A 102 -6.74 -1.59 -18.23
CA ILE A 102 -7.45 -0.56 -19.01
C ILE A 102 -8.88 -0.42 -18.49
N LYS A 103 -9.60 -1.54 -18.39
CA LYS A 103 -10.96 -1.54 -17.85
C LYS A 103 -10.98 -0.90 -16.47
N MET A 104 -10.09 -1.31 -15.55
CA MET A 104 -10.05 -0.79 -14.18
C MET A 104 -9.84 0.73 -14.11
N ILE A 105 -8.94 1.29 -14.93
CA ILE A 105 -8.65 2.75 -14.94
C ILE A 105 -9.82 3.54 -15.51
N TYR A 106 -10.42 3.06 -16.61
CA TYR A 106 -11.41 3.83 -17.36
C TYR A 106 -12.86 3.40 -17.04
N TYR A 107 -13.08 2.60 -15.99
CA TYR A 107 -14.40 2.07 -15.65
C TYR A 107 -15.35 3.16 -15.16
N LYS A 108 -16.51 3.29 -15.81
CA LYS A 108 -17.55 4.29 -15.48
C LYS A 108 -17.05 5.74 -15.59
N ASN A 109 -17.81 6.66 -14.99
CA ASN A 109 -17.65 8.10 -15.19
C ASN A 109 -16.41 8.69 -14.49
N LEU A 110 -15.88 8.02 -13.47
CA LEU A 110 -14.71 8.50 -12.72
C LEU A 110 -13.46 7.74 -13.16
N LYS A 111 -12.81 8.26 -14.20
CA LYS A 111 -11.60 7.66 -14.78
C LYS A 111 -10.39 7.93 -13.90
N GLY A 112 -9.73 6.88 -13.43
CA GLY A 112 -8.56 6.96 -12.56
C GLY A 112 -8.50 5.84 -11.54
N LEU A 113 -7.44 5.83 -10.75
CA LEU A 113 -7.24 4.89 -9.66
C LEU A 113 -6.95 5.69 -8.39
N VAL A 114 -7.92 5.74 -7.47
CA VAL A 114 -7.81 6.50 -6.22
C VAL A 114 -8.18 5.59 -5.05
N PHE A 115 -7.22 5.37 -4.15
CA PHE A 115 -7.37 4.47 -3.01
C PHE A 115 -7.29 5.21 -1.67
N GLU A 116 -7.79 4.60 -0.60
CA GLU A 116 -7.45 5.02 0.76
C GLU A 116 -6.02 4.59 1.09
N ALA A 117 -5.16 5.56 1.35
CA ALA A 117 -3.73 5.33 1.63
C ALA A 117 -3.51 4.48 2.88
N ASP A 118 -4.33 4.67 3.91
CA ASP A 118 -4.29 3.88 5.14
C ASP A 118 -4.56 2.39 4.86
N PHE A 119 -5.62 2.11 4.10
CA PHE A 119 -5.94 0.76 3.69
C PHE A 119 -4.80 0.12 2.87
N MET A 120 -4.23 0.84 1.90
CA MET A 120 -3.12 0.31 1.11
C MET A 120 -1.87 0.02 1.96
N PHE A 121 -1.53 0.91 2.88
CA PHE A 121 -0.37 0.74 3.76
C PHE A 121 -0.54 -0.45 4.70
N LYS A 122 -1.72 -0.60 5.32
CA LYS A 122 -2.05 -1.75 6.17
C LYS A 122 -1.86 -3.06 5.40
N ASN A 123 -2.42 -3.16 4.20
CA ASN A 123 -2.26 -4.34 3.34
C ASN A 123 -0.79 -4.59 2.96
N TYR A 124 -0.02 -3.53 2.66
CA TYR A 124 1.41 -3.65 2.41
C TYR A 124 2.16 -4.27 3.60
N VAL A 125 1.92 -3.76 4.81
CA VAL A 125 2.55 -4.26 6.04
C VAL A 125 2.16 -5.72 6.29
N PHE A 126 0.86 -6.03 6.23
CA PHE A 126 0.36 -7.38 6.47
C PHE A 126 0.92 -8.39 5.47
N ASN A 127 0.85 -8.10 4.17
CA ASN A 127 1.35 -9.01 3.14
C ASN A 127 2.86 -9.22 3.26
N LYS A 128 3.62 -8.17 3.57
CA LYS A 128 5.06 -8.29 3.77
C LYS A 128 5.40 -9.18 4.96
N ILE A 129 4.72 -9.01 6.09
CA ILE A 129 4.96 -9.83 7.29
C ILE A 129 4.50 -11.27 7.07
N TYR A 130 3.31 -11.46 6.49
CA TYR A 130 2.77 -12.78 6.18
C TYR A 130 3.71 -13.58 5.29
N ASN A 131 4.24 -12.97 4.23
CA ASN A 131 5.17 -13.62 3.30
C ASN A 131 6.50 -14.01 3.96
N ILE A 132 7.03 -13.19 4.89
CA ILE A 132 8.28 -13.49 5.62
C ILE A 132 8.09 -14.63 6.62
N HIS A 133 6.87 -14.85 7.08
CA HIS A 133 6.55 -15.79 8.14
C HIS A 133 5.53 -16.85 7.71
N MET A 134 5.52 -17.20 6.41
CA MET A 134 4.68 -18.28 5.90
C MET A 134 4.89 -19.55 6.74
N GLY A 135 3.79 -20.20 7.10
CA GLY A 135 3.80 -21.40 7.94
C GLY A 135 3.90 -21.16 9.45
N LYS A 136 3.97 -19.91 9.93
CA LYS A 136 3.82 -19.58 11.36
C LYS A 136 2.37 -19.29 11.73
N ASN A 137 2.07 -19.38 13.02
CA ASN A 137 0.80 -18.96 13.59
C ASN A 137 0.66 -17.43 13.56
N ILE A 138 0.09 -16.94 12.45
CA ILE A 138 -0.25 -15.54 12.22
C ILE A 138 -1.76 -15.43 12.00
N PHE A 139 -2.38 -14.45 12.65
CA PHE A 139 -3.73 -14.03 12.34
C PHE A 139 -3.85 -12.50 12.41
N ILE A 140 -4.90 -11.97 11.78
CA ILE A 140 -5.23 -10.55 11.83
C ILE A 140 -6.57 -10.42 12.54
N LYS A 141 -6.64 -9.54 13.54
CA LYS A 141 -7.87 -9.23 14.28
C LYS A 141 -7.87 -7.73 14.58
N ASP A 142 -8.99 -7.06 14.36
CA ASP A 142 -9.17 -5.63 14.66
C ASP A 142 -8.05 -4.75 14.06
N GLU A 143 -7.66 -5.03 12.82
CA GLU A 143 -6.55 -4.36 12.09
C GLU A 143 -5.17 -4.49 12.75
N ILE A 144 -4.97 -5.48 13.62
CA ILE A 144 -3.69 -5.81 14.24
C ILE A 144 -3.29 -7.21 13.77
N LEU A 145 -2.02 -7.35 13.36
CA LEU A 145 -1.43 -8.64 13.05
C LEU A 145 -0.79 -9.23 14.31
N TYR A 146 -1.15 -10.46 14.63
CA TYR A 146 -0.64 -11.20 15.78
C TYR A 146 0.28 -12.31 15.29
N LEU A 147 1.54 -12.28 15.72
CA LEU A 147 2.52 -13.34 15.48
C LEU A 147 2.77 -14.07 16.80
N LYS A 148 2.41 -15.35 16.87
CA LYS A 148 2.59 -16.15 18.09
C LYS A 148 4.07 -16.32 18.43
N LYS A 149 4.40 -16.12 19.70
CA LYS A 149 5.74 -16.36 20.27
C LYS A 149 5.80 -17.72 20.97
N PRO A 150 7.02 -18.27 21.20
CA PRO A 150 7.19 -19.52 21.94
C PRO A 150 6.65 -19.48 23.37
N ASN A 151 6.67 -18.32 24.03
CA ASN A 151 6.22 -18.12 25.41
C ASN A 151 4.70 -17.96 25.56
N ASN A 152 3.91 -18.46 24.61
CA ASN A 152 2.45 -18.25 24.50
C ASN A 152 1.99 -16.78 24.37
N GLY A 153 2.92 -15.84 24.26
CA GLY A 153 2.64 -14.44 23.96
C GLY A 153 2.53 -14.16 22.46
N TYR A 154 2.42 -12.87 22.14
CA TYR A 154 2.33 -12.40 20.77
C TYR A 154 3.27 -11.21 20.53
N LEU A 155 3.80 -11.14 19.31
CA LEU A 155 4.26 -9.89 18.73
C LEU A 155 3.09 -9.32 17.94
N CYS A 156 2.59 -8.17 18.35
CA CYS A 156 1.45 -7.50 17.75
C CYS A 156 1.94 -6.35 16.87
N VAL A 157 1.53 -6.33 15.61
CA VAL A 157 1.87 -5.26 14.66
C VAL A 157 0.61 -4.48 14.32
N MET A 158 0.61 -3.20 14.69
CA MET A 158 -0.47 -2.25 14.45
C MET A 158 -0.02 -1.23 13.39
N PRO A 159 -0.27 -1.48 12.10
CA PRO A 159 -0.01 -0.52 11.04
C PRO A 159 -0.91 0.70 11.17
N CYS A 160 -0.32 1.89 11.12
CA CYS A 160 -1.01 3.17 11.20
C CYS A 160 -0.47 4.11 10.13
N PHE A 161 -1.35 4.80 9.42
CA PHE A 161 -0.96 5.75 8.38
C PHE A 161 -1.06 7.20 8.86
N ASN A 162 -0.38 7.48 9.98
CA ASN A 162 -0.33 8.79 10.62
C ASN A 162 0.95 9.55 10.24
N LYS A 163 0.87 10.88 10.29
CA LYS A 163 2.06 11.73 10.33
C LYS A 163 2.82 11.43 11.62
N PHE A 164 4.14 11.30 11.53
CA PHE A 164 4.96 11.13 12.71
C PHE A 164 5.15 12.49 13.38
N ASP A 165 4.35 12.72 14.41
CA ASP A 165 4.51 13.83 15.34
C ASP A 165 3.89 13.38 16.67
N LEU A 166 4.71 13.27 17.71
CA LEU A 166 4.24 12.82 19.03
C LEU A 166 3.29 13.83 19.69
N LYS A 167 3.14 15.05 19.15
CA LYS A 167 2.15 16.02 19.63
C LYS A 167 0.82 15.91 18.88
N GLU A 168 0.78 15.15 17.80
CA GLU A 168 -0.40 14.97 16.96
C GLU A 168 -1.40 14.03 17.65
N LYS A 169 -2.66 14.45 17.67
CA LYS A 169 -3.71 13.82 18.47
C LYS A 169 -4.00 12.40 17.97
N ASP A 170 -4.11 12.20 16.66
CA ASP A 170 -4.47 10.89 16.11
C ASP A 170 -3.38 9.85 16.44
N LEU A 171 -2.09 10.21 16.34
CA LEU A 171 -1.00 9.32 16.74
C LEU A 171 -0.99 9.04 18.24
N GLN A 172 -1.28 10.03 19.09
CA GLN A 172 -1.40 9.84 20.54
C GLN A 172 -2.54 8.88 20.90
N GLU A 173 -3.68 8.97 20.22
CA GLU A 173 -4.79 8.02 20.41
C GLU A 173 -4.38 6.59 20.05
N LYS A 174 -3.61 6.41 18.97
CA LYS A 174 -3.05 5.10 18.60
C LYS A 174 -2.05 4.59 19.65
N ILE A 175 -1.21 5.45 20.19
CA ILE A 175 -0.27 5.11 21.28
C ILE A 175 -1.03 4.66 22.53
N ASN A 176 -2.05 5.39 22.95
CA ASN A 176 -2.86 5.06 24.12
C ASN A 176 -3.60 3.73 23.95
N PHE A 177 -4.17 3.50 22.76
CA PHE A 177 -4.79 2.22 22.42
C PHE A 177 -3.79 1.06 22.43
N ALA A 178 -2.57 1.27 21.93
CA ALA A 178 -1.52 0.26 22.02
C ALA A 178 -1.15 -0.04 23.48
N PHE A 179 -1.08 0.96 24.36
CA PHE A 179 -0.82 0.72 25.79
C PHE A 179 -1.95 -0.05 26.49
N SER A 180 -3.21 0.18 26.13
CA SER A 180 -4.34 -0.56 26.69
C SER A 180 -4.33 -2.05 26.29
N LEU A 181 -3.79 -2.36 25.11
CA LEU A 181 -3.58 -3.73 24.64
C LEU A 181 -2.29 -4.37 25.20
N SER A 182 -1.33 -3.57 25.67
CA SER A 182 -0.03 -4.04 26.13
C SER A 182 -0.14 -4.75 27.47
N ASN A 183 0.49 -5.92 27.56
CA ASN A 183 0.66 -6.69 28.78
C ASN A 183 2.01 -7.42 28.75
N GLN A 184 2.36 -8.17 29.80
CA GLN A 184 3.67 -8.83 29.91
C GLN A 184 3.96 -9.85 28.80
N LEU A 185 2.93 -10.40 28.15
CA LEU A 185 3.08 -11.41 27.09
C LEU A 185 3.02 -10.81 25.68
N HIS A 186 2.50 -9.58 25.53
CA HIS A 186 2.29 -8.94 24.25
C HIS A 186 3.25 -7.76 24.04
N GLU A 187 4.13 -7.90 23.05
CA GLU A 187 4.92 -6.77 22.57
C GLU A 187 4.20 -6.09 21.42
N ILE A 188 3.98 -4.78 21.53
CA ILE A 188 3.21 -4.02 20.54
C ILE A 188 4.14 -3.10 19.75
N TYR A 189 4.02 -3.23 18.43
CA TYR A 189 4.75 -2.47 17.44
C TYR A 189 3.74 -1.62 16.66
N ILE A 190 3.77 -0.31 16.87
CA ILE A 190 3.07 0.64 16.01
C ILE A 190 3.97 0.88 14.80
N VAL A 191 3.44 0.60 13.62
CA VAL A 191 4.20 0.65 12.38
C VAL A 191 3.67 1.82 11.55
N LEU A 192 4.51 2.82 11.29
CA LEU A 192 4.17 3.98 10.47
C LEU A 192 4.94 3.94 9.15
N PRO A 193 4.44 4.52 8.04
CA PRO A 193 5.28 4.71 6.87
C PRO A 193 6.53 5.51 7.25
N ARG A 194 7.69 5.12 6.72
CA ARG A 194 8.90 5.93 6.86
C ARG A 194 8.62 7.32 6.30
N GLN A 195 8.97 8.35 7.07
CA GLN A 195 8.76 9.75 6.74
C GLN A 195 9.91 10.58 7.33
N LYS A 196 10.05 11.83 6.89
CA LYS A 196 11.09 12.73 7.40
C LYS A 196 10.95 12.87 8.92
N GLY A 197 12.08 12.91 9.62
CA GLY A 197 12.10 12.93 11.09
C GLY A 197 11.82 11.57 11.76
N PHE A 198 11.30 10.58 11.04
CA PHE A 198 11.05 9.23 11.55
C PHE A 198 11.87 8.17 10.81
N CYS A 199 13.15 8.10 11.16
CA CYS A 199 14.11 7.21 10.49
C CYS A 199 14.61 6.06 11.36
N ARG A 200 14.29 6.06 12.66
CA ARG A 200 14.75 5.05 13.63
C ARG A 200 13.60 4.59 14.49
N HIS A 201 13.73 3.39 15.04
CA HIS A 201 12.76 2.87 16.00
C HIS A 201 12.76 3.78 17.24
N LEU A 202 11.58 4.01 17.79
CA LEU A 202 11.40 4.76 19.03
C LEU A 202 10.65 3.87 20.02
N GLN A 203 11.21 3.69 21.22
CA GLN A 203 10.52 3.01 22.30
C GLN A 203 9.82 4.05 23.17
N ILE A 204 8.53 3.85 23.41
CA ILE A 204 7.73 4.68 24.32
C ILE A 204 7.45 3.84 25.56
N GLN A 205 7.80 4.39 26.71
CA GLN A 205 7.54 3.78 28.01
C GLN A 205 6.13 4.18 28.48
N GLY A 206 5.42 3.24 29.09
CA GLY A 206 4.13 3.51 29.73
C GLY A 206 4.28 4.34 31.00
N SER A 207 3.16 4.76 31.57
CA SER A 207 3.17 5.44 32.86
C SER A 207 3.66 4.49 33.96
N ILE A 208 4.19 5.03 35.07
CA ILE A 208 4.67 4.23 36.21
C ILE A 208 3.56 3.32 36.77
N LEU A 209 2.30 3.77 36.68
CA LEU A 209 1.11 3.05 37.15
C LEU A 209 0.76 1.84 36.28
N ASP A 210 1.20 1.81 35.02
CA ASP A 210 0.89 0.73 34.07
C ASP A 210 1.84 -0.48 34.18
N GLY A 211 2.77 -0.46 35.13
CA GLY A 211 3.90 -1.39 35.19
C GLY A 211 4.92 -1.09 34.09
N LYS A 212 5.99 -1.89 33.97
CA LYS A 212 7.05 -1.72 32.95
C LYS A 212 6.57 -2.08 31.53
N LYS A 213 5.47 -1.50 31.07
CA LYS A 213 4.97 -1.63 29.71
C LYS A 213 5.76 -0.73 28.78
N SER A 214 6.03 -1.23 27.58
CA SER A 214 6.59 -0.41 26.52
C SER A 214 6.02 -0.81 25.17
N ILE A 215 5.88 0.17 24.29
CA ILE A 215 5.52 -0.03 22.90
C ILE A 215 6.65 0.49 22.01
N LYS A 216 6.73 -0.02 20.79
CA LYS A 216 7.74 0.42 19.81
C LYS A 216 7.05 1.06 18.62
N LEU A 217 7.42 2.30 18.31
CA LEU A 217 7.14 2.92 17.04
C LEU A 217 8.24 2.52 16.06
N VAL A 218 7.85 1.98 14.91
CA VAL A 218 8.77 1.49 13.89
C VAL A 218 8.51 2.16 12.54
N PRO A 219 9.51 2.86 11.97
CA PRO A 219 9.43 3.38 10.60
C PRO A 219 9.51 2.21 9.62
N TYR A 220 8.40 1.95 8.96
CA TYR A 220 8.31 0.89 7.99
C TYR A 220 8.78 1.40 6.63
N SER A 221 9.98 0.93 6.26
CA SER A 221 10.56 1.28 4.98
C SER A 221 9.91 0.47 3.86
N ILE A 222 9.53 1.18 2.81
CA ILE A 222 9.38 0.62 1.47
C ILE A 222 10.81 0.38 0.98
N THR A 223 11.36 -0.79 1.31
CA THR A 223 12.81 -1.04 1.27
C THR A 223 13.40 -0.93 -0.14
N ASN A 224 14.54 -0.26 -0.26
CA ASN A 224 15.34 -0.18 -1.50
C ASN A 224 15.69 -1.54 -2.11
N LYS A 225 15.76 -2.64 -1.33
CA LYS A 225 15.99 -4.00 -1.88
C LYS A 225 14.86 -4.47 -2.81
N ILE A 226 13.63 -4.00 -2.60
CA ILE A 226 12.48 -4.28 -3.49
C ILE A 226 12.58 -3.40 -4.74
N ILE A 227 13.07 -2.17 -4.59
CA ILE A 227 13.20 -1.15 -5.65
C ILE A 227 14.43 -1.41 -6.55
N GLN A 228 15.49 -2.05 -6.04
CA GLN A 228 16.73 -2.34 -6.78
C GLN A 228 16.71 -3.68 -7.53
N ARG A 229 15.81 -4.61 -7.16
CA ARG A 229 15.68 -5.94 -7.81
C ARG A 229 14.67 -5.97 -8.95
N SER A 230 14.16 -4.80 -9.34
CA SER A 230 13.06 -4.61 -10.30
C SER A 230 13.41 -3.62 -11.39
#